data_AF-A0A9X3SCY3-F1
#
_entry.id   AF-A0A9X3SCY3-F1
#
_cell.length_a   1.000
_cell.length_b   1.000
_cell.length_c   1.000
_cell.angle_alpha   90.00
_cell.angle_beta   90.00
_cell.angle_gamma   90.00
#
_symmetry.space_group_name_H-M   'P 1'
#
loop_
_entity.id
_entity.type
_entity.pdbx_description
1 polymer ?
#
loop_
_entity_poly.entity_id
_entity_poly.type
_entity_poly.pdbx_seq_one_letter_code
_entity_poly.pdbx_strand_id
1 'polypeptide(L)'
;MKLAVTGPVLALAAALTLAACGEEEQKVATHSASDKESGLSVSVAGDQVTIKRTSASAAGTGGKAGQVYCTDDYAKLMGAQEQPAPSLGWYAASLITWPEKAKSTTVTLSHALKGKPDLCVAQSTDGSAQAIMYFDAKVKTAIDTQQASAGREQQAASAEEALTSAAGMAVAAVAEDKFPAAAELVSALTAQGLIAKAAADEAAVSETGTLYVLTGETTDTQVVLAIKGSDNKVITATQKRTGDPKIAK
;
A
#
# COMPACT_ATOMS: atom_id res chain seq x y z
N MET A 1 0.26 -57.75 -24.94
CA MET A 1 1.10 -58.89 -24.48
C MET A 1 2.55 -58.44 -24.48
N LYS A 2 3.23 -58.63 -23.33
CA LYS A 2 4.69 -58.60 -23.08
C LYS A 2 5.40 -57.23 -23.18
N LEU A 3 5.72 -56.63 -22.02
CA LEU A 3 6.98 -56.67 -21.23
C LEU A 3 8.01 -55.65 -21.81
N ALA A 4 8.36 -54.54 -21.17
CA ALA A 4 8.99 -54.27 -19.85
C ALA A 4 10.50 -53.97 -19.99
N VAL A 5 10.86 -52.76 -19.52
CA VAL A 5 12.06 -52.36 -18.75
C VAL A 5 13.45 -52.46 -19.41
N THR A 6 14.13 -51.31 -19.48
CA THR A 6 15.51 -51.08 -18.98
C THR A 6 15.82 -49.57 -19.03
N GLY A 7 16.06 -48.94 -17.87
CA GLY A 7 16.98 -47.78 -17.75
C GLY A 7 18.31 -48.26 -17.18
N PRO A 8 19.16 -47.41 -16.58
CA PRO A 8 19.64 -46.08 -16.97
C PRO A 8 21.15 -46.13 -17.32
N VAL A 9 21.71 -45.12 -18.01
CA VAL A 9 23.17 -44.96 -18.10
C VAL A 9 23.57 -43.65 -17.44
N LEU A 10 24.12 -43.80 -16.24
CA LEU A 10 24.99 -42.86 -15.55
C LEU A 10 26.30 -42.78 -16.36
N ALA A 11 26.68 -41.60 -16.83
CA ALA A 11 28.05 -41.34 -17.29
C ALA A 11 28.59 -40.13 -16.54
N LEU A 12 29.29 -40.45 -15.45
CA LEU A 12 30.14 -39.54 -14.70
C LEU A 12 31.43 -39.35 -15.53
N ALA A 13 31.64 -38.15 -16.08
CA ALA A 13 32.91 -37.76 -16.66
C ALA A 13 33.39 -36.48 -15.97
N ALA A 14 34.19 -36.67 -14.92
CA ALA A 14 35.06 -35.65 -14.40
C ALA A 14 36.28 -35.53 -15.33
N ALA A 15 36.48 -34.36 -15.91
CA ALA A 15 37.75 -33.98 -16.51
C ALA A 15 38.12 -32.60 -15.96
N LEU A 16 39.06 -32.60 -15.01
CA LEU A 16 39.78 -31.42 -14.56
C LEU A 16 40.77 -30.98 -15.64
N THR A 17 40.80 -29.67 -15.87
CA THR A 17 41.96 -28.76 -16.02
C THR A 17 41.85 -27.88 -17.26
N LEU A 18 41.70 -26.59 -17.02
CA LEU A 18 42.61 -25.55 -17.51
C LEU A 18 42.18 -24.22 -16.85
N ALA A 19 43.08 -23.66 -16.07
CA ALA A 19 42.94 -22.33 -15.51
C ALA A 19 42.83 -21.32 -16.66
N ALA A 20 41.67 -20.71 -16.79
CA ALA A 20 41.49 -19.41 -17.40
C ALA A 20 40.89 -18.51 -16.32
N CYS A 21 41.60 -17.44 -15.97
CA CYS A 21 41.03 -16.30 -15.27
C CYS A 21 39.92 -15.72 -16.17
N GLY A 22 38.70 -16.20 -16.01
CA GLY A 22 37.50 -15.49 -16.41
C GLY A 22 36.90 -14.94 -15.13
N GLU A 23 36.82 -13.62 -15.02
CA GLU A 23 35.96 -12.98 -14.03
C GLU A 23 34.61 -13.70 -14.05
N GLU A 24 34.21 -14.33 -12.94
CA GLU A 24 32.83 -14.71 -12.77
C GLU A 24 32.04 -13.41 -12.89
N GLU A 25 31.33 -13.22 -14.01
CA GLU A 25 30.31 -12.17 -14.13
C GLU A 25 29.39 -12.36 -12.93
N GLN A 26 29.56 -11.49 -11.93
CA GLN A 26 28.78 -11.52 -10.72
C GLN A 26 27.36 -11.15 -11.14
N LYS A 27 26.54 -12.17 -11.43
CA LYS A 27 25.21 -12.02 -11.99
C LYS A 27 24.39 -11.18 -11.01
N VAL A 28 24.23 -9.90 -11.33
CA VAL A 28 23.54 -8.96 -10.46
C VAL A 28 22.09 -9.43 -10.29
N ALA A 29 21.71 -9.74 -9.05
CA ALA A 29 20.39 -10.24 -8.76
C ALA A 29 19.34 -9.18 -9.16
N THR A 30 18.35 -9.60 -9.93
CA THR A 30 17.23 -8.74 -10.32
C THR A 30 16.10 -8.91 -9.32
N HIS A 31 15.61 -7.79 -8.78
CA HIS A 31 14.45 -7.73 -7.89
C HIS A 31 13.30 -7.09 -8.66
N SER A 32 12.08 -7.59 -8.53
CA SER A 32 10.92 -7.06 -9.25
C SER A 32 9.66 -6.98 -8.40
N ALA A 33 8.90 -5.91 -8.56
CA ALA A 33 7.59 -5.70 -7.97
C ALA A 33 6.60 -5.23 -9.02
N SER A 34 5.31 -5.47 -8.81
CA SER A 34 4.25 -5.09 -9.75
C SER A 34 3.03 -4.56 -8.99
N ASP A 35 2.47 -3.47 -9.50
CA ASP A 35 1.20 -2.94 -9.08
C ASP A 35 0.15 -3.25 -10.15
N LYS A 36 -0.85 -4.05 -9.77
CA LYS A 36 -1.91 -4.49 -10.68
C LYS A 36 -2.88 -3.36 -11.01
N GLU A 37 -3.09 -2.42 -10.10
CA GLU A 37 -4.06 -1.33 -10.28
C GLU A 37 -3.57 -0.34 -11.32
N SER A 38 -2.34 0.15 -11.19
CA SER A 38 -1.72 0.99 -12.22
C SER A 38 -1.30 0.19 -13.47
N GLY A 39 -1.13 -1.14 -13.34
CA GLY A 39 -0.62 -2.01 -14.41
C GLY A 39 0.85 -1.76 -14.73
N LEU A 40 1.62 -1.32 -13.73
CA LEU A 40 3.06 -1.02 -13.80
C LEU A 40 3.86 -2.09 -13.04
N SER A 41 5.09 -2.31 -13.48
CA SER A 41 6.06 -3.12 -12.75
C SER A 41 7.42 -2.46 -12.77
N VAL A 42 8.16 -2.57 -11.67
CA VAL A 42 9.53 -2.10 -11.57
C VAL A 42 10.46 -3.27 -11.29
N SER A 43 11.59 -3.30 -11.99
CA SER A 43 12.69 -4.22 -11.73
C SER A 43 13.97 -3.45 -11.47
N VAL A 44 14.74 -3.85 -10.46
CA VAL A 44 16.02 -3.27 -10.06
C VAL A 44 17.10 -4.33 -10.17
N ALA A 45 18.17 -4.02 -10.90
CA ALA A 45 19.36 -4.85 -11.01
C ALA A 45 20.60 -3.96 -10.83
N GLY A 46 21.18 -3.97 -9.63
CA GLY A 46 22.27 -3.05 -9.27
C GLY A 46 21.72 -1.63 -9.15
N ASP A 47 22.23 -0.72 -9.97
CA ASP A 47 21.74 0.65 -10.09
C ASP A 47 20.76 0.86 -11.25
N GLN A 48 20.50 -0.17 -12.05
CA GLN A 48 19.58 -0.10 -13.18
C GLN A 48 18.15 -0.36 -12.72
N VAL A 49 17.26 0.54 -13.09
CA VAL A 49 15.83 0.45 -12.80
C VAL A 49 15.05 0.43 -14.10
N THR A 50 14.25 -0.62 -14.27
CA THR A 50 13.38 -0.80 -15.43
C THR A 50 11.93 -0.65 -15.01
N ILE A 51 11.23 0.33 -15.57
CA ILE A 51 9.77 0.44 -15.48
C ILE A 51 9.18 -0.23 -16.71
N LYS A 52 8.24 -1.15 -16.51
CA LYS A 52 7.44 -1.76 -17.57
C LYS A 52 5.98 -1.44 -17.36
N ARG A 53 5.29 -1.10 -18.45
CA ARG A 53 3.87 -0.83 -18.49
C ARG A 53 3.13 -1.92 -19.24
N THR A 54 2.08 -2.46 -18.65
CA THR A 54 1.22 -3.45 -19.33
C THR A 54 0.42 -2.82 -20.47
N SER A 55 -0.09 -3.64 -21.39
CA SER A 55 -0.95 -3.16 -22.48
C SER A 55 -2.28 -2.58 -21.98
N ALA A 56 -2.79 -3.10 -20.87
CA ALA A 56 -4.04 -2.66 -20.24
C ALA A 56 -3.89 -1.41 -19.35
N SER A 57 -2.65 -1.05 -18.98
CA SER A 57 -2.39 0.05 -18.05
C SER A 57 -2.90 1.39 -18.59
N ALA A 58 -3.76 2.05 -17.81
CA ALA A 58 -4.17 3.43 -18.02
C ALA A 58 -3.18 4.46 -17.44
N ALA A 59 -2.18 4.01 -16.66
CA ALA A 59 -1.27 4.88 -15.93
C ALA A 59 -0.33 5.67 -16.85
N GLY A 60 -0.60 6.97 -16.99
CA GLY A 60 0.26 7.95 -17.65
C GLY A 60 0.32 7.87 -19.16
N THR A 61 1.06 8.80 -19.75
CA THR A 61 1.25 8.91 -21.21
C THR A 61 2.69 8.56 -21.57
N GLY A 62 2.88 7.64 -22.53
CA GLY A 62 4.21 7.25 -23.00
C GLY A 62 4.98 8.44 -23.59
N GLY A 63 6.31 8.43 -23.45
CA GLY A 63 7.19 9.48 -23.97
C GLY A 63 7.24 10.76 -23.12
N LYS A 64 6.43 10.87 -22.06
CA LYS A 64 6.50 11.98 -21.11
C LYS A 64 7.61 11.81 -20.09
N ALA A 65 8.05 12.90 -19.49
CA ALA A 65 8.99 12.85 -18.37
C ALA A 65 8.31 12.24 -17.12
N GLY A 66 9.09 11.51 -16.36
CA GLY A 66 8.73 10.98 -15.06
C GLY A 66 9.98 10.83 -14.20
N GLN A 67 9.77 10.31 -13.00
CA GLN A 67 10.82 10.02 -12.05
C GLN A 67 10.61 8.64 -11.44
N VAL A 68 11.72 7.99 -11.11
CA VAL A 68 11.73 6.78 -10.30
C VAL A 68 12.65 6.97 -9.11
N TYR A 69 12.20 6.49 -7.97
CA TYR A 69 12.84 6.65 -6.69
C TYR A 69 12.88 5.29 -6.03
N CYS A 70 14.04 4.84 -5.58
CA CYS A 70 14.20 3.53 -4.95
C CYS A 70 15.00 3.67 -3.66
N THR A 71 14.71 2.81 -2.69
CA THR A 71 15.41 2.78 -1.41
C THR A 71 15.49 1.35 -0.88
N ASP A 72 16.54 1.10 -0.12
CA ASP A 72 16.86 -0.11 0.64
C ASP A 72 16.99 0.20 2.15
N ASP A 73 16.51 1.38 2.57
CA ASP A 73 16.59 1.86 3.95
C ASP A 73 15.25 1.64 4.68
N TYR A 74 14.96 0.37 4.98
CA TYR A 74 13.79 -0.05 5.74
C TYR A 74 13.58 0.75 7.05
N ALA A 75 14.66 1.11 7.74
CA ALA A 75 14.55 1.85 9.00
C ALA A 75 13.98 3.25 8.78
N LYS A 76 14.41 3.96 7.73
CA LYS A 76 13.82 5.26 7.37
C LYS A 76 12.39 5.13 6.85
N LEU A 77 12.08 4.05 6.13
CA LEU A 77 10.70 3.75 5.72
C LEU A 77 9.78 3.59 6.93
N MET A 78 10.19 2.82 7.93
CA MET A 78 9.40 2.63 9.16
C MET A 78 9.32 3.87 10.05
N GLY A 79 10.29 4.78 9.94
CA GLY A 79 10.26 6.08 10.60
C GLY A 79 9.38 7.12 9.90
N ALA A 80 8.97 6.87 8.66
CA ALA A 80 8.09 7.78 7.93
C ALA A 80 6.65 7.66 8.46
N GLN A 81 6.13 8.75 9.03
CA GLN A 81 4.75 8.82 9.54
C GLN A 81 3.71 8.89 8.41
N GLU A 82 4.11 9.42 7.26
CA GLU A 82 3.27 9.54 6.08
C GLU A 82 3.72 8.57 4.98
N GLN A 83 2.88 8.43 3.95
CA GLN A 83 3.27 7.75 2.73
C GLN A 83 4.59 8.32 2.20
N PRO A 84 5.65 7.50 2.06
CA PRO A 84 6.95 8.01 1.69
C PRO A 84 6.90 8.81 0.39
N ALA A 85 7.16 10.11 0.49
CA ALA A 85 7.16 10.99 -0.67
C ALA A 85 8.45 10.80 -1.47
N PRO A 86 8.39 10.84 -2.80
CA PRO A 86 9.58 10.69 -3.63
C PRO A 86 10.62 11.82 -3.49
N SER A 87 10.25 12.93 -2.85
CA SER A 87 11.13 14.06 -2.55
C SER A 87 12.10 13.81 -1.39
N LEU A 88 12.01 12.68 -0.68
CA LEU A 88 12.86 12.40 0.47
C LEU A 88 14.30 12.08 0.02
N GLY A 89 15.28 12.77 0.62
CA GLY A 89 16.69 12.73 0.18
C GLY A 89 17.43 11.40 0.41
N TRP A 90 16.77 10.39 0.99
CA TRP A 90 17.31 9.04 1.19
C TRP A 90 16.82 8.04 0.12
N TYR A 91 16.11 8.51 -0.90
CA TYR A 91 15.91 7.78 -2.14
C TYR A 91 17.09 7.95 -3.08
N ALA A 92 17.47 6.87 -3.73
CA ALA A 92 18.16 6.94 -5.02
C ALA A 92 17.12 7.31 -6.09
N ALA A 93 17.39 8.34 -6.88
CA ALA A 93 16.41 8.93 -7.79
C ALA A 93 16.95 9.02 -9.21
N SER A 94 16.06 8.96 -10.21
CA SER A 94 16.41 9.18 -11.60
C SER A 94 15.24 9.74 -12.41
N LEU A 95 15.56 10.55 -13.42
CA LEU A 95 14.60 10.98 -14.44
C LEU A 95 14.41 9.85 -15.45
N ILE A 96 13.17 9.60 -15.84
CA ILE A 96 12.81 8.55 -16.79
C ILE A 96 11.87 9.06 -17.86
N THR A 97 12.02 8.52 -19.07
CA THR A 97 10.98 8.63 -20.10
C THR A 97 9.92 7.57 -19.82
N TRP A 98 8.70 8.02 -19.55
CA TRP A 98 7.59 7.13 -19.21
C TRP A 98 7.34 6.12 -20.34
N PRO A 99 7.30 4.81 -20.04
CA PRO A 99 7.14 3.80 -21.07
C PRO A 99 5.77 3.88 -21.74
N GLU A 100 5.75 3.65 -23.06
CA GLU A 100 4.53 3.39 -23.79
C GLU A 100 3.85 2.10 -23.30
N LYS A 101 2.57 1.91 -23.66
CA LYS A 101 1.83 0.68 -23.34
C LYS A 101 2.57 -0.55 -23.92
N ALA A 102 2.65 -1.61 -23.11
CA ALA A 102 3.39 -2.84 -23.43
C ALA A 102 4.90 -2.65 -23.69
N LYS A 103 5.48 -1.51 -23.31
CA LYS A 103 6.92 -1.22 -23.40
C LYS A 103 7.55 -1.07 -22.02
N SER A 104 8.87 -0.95 -22.02
CA SER A 104 9.66 -0.67 -20.83
C SER A 104 10.70 0.40 -21.11
N THR A 105 11.08 1.12 -20.07
CA THR A 105 12.20 2.07 -20.07
C THR A 105 13.13 1.72 -18.92
N THR A 106 14.43 1.75 -19.17
CA THR A 106 15.48 1.51 -18.18
C THR A 106 16.28 2.79 -17.94
N VAL A 107 16.60 3.07 -16.69
CA VAL A 107 17.39 4.23 -16.26
C VAL A 107 18.35 3.83 -15.14
N THR A 108 19.45 4.57 -15.02
CA THR A 108 20.40 4.43 -13.90
C THR A 108 19.96 5.33 -12.74
N LEU A 109 19.93 4.80 -11.52
CA LEU A 109 19.73 5.57 -10.30
C LEU A 109 20.89 6.55 -10.05
N SER A 110 20.64 7.63 -9.32
CA SER A 110 21.69 8.59 -8.93
C SER A 110 22.83 7.97 -8.13
N HIS A 111 22.58 6.82 -7.50
CA HIS A 111 23.55 5.95 -6.86
C HIS A 111 23.01 4.52 -6.76
N ALA A 112 23.91 3.54 -6.64
CA ALA A 112 23.52 2.15 -6.38
C ALA A 112 22.92 1.99 -4.98
N LEU A 113 21.94 1.10 -4.86
CA LEU A 113 21.46 0.63 -3.56
C LEU A 113 22.55 -0.23 -2.91
N LYS A 114 22.69 -0.14 -1.59
CA LYS A 114 23.66 -0.92 -0.80
C LYS A 114 23.18 -2.35 -0.55
N GLY A 115 21.86 -2.56 -0.58
CA GLY A 115 21.17 -3.81 -0.36
C GLY A 115 20.07 -4.06 -1.38
N LYS A 116 19.14 -4.96 -1.03
CA LYS A 116 17.96 -5.24 -1.85
C LYS A 116 17.01 -4.04 -1.78
N PRO A 117 16.34 -3.66 -2.88
CA PRO A 117 15.32 -2.63 -2.80
C PRO A 117 14.20 -3.08 -1.86
N ASP A 118 13.76 -2.19 -0.99
CA ASP A 118 12.58 -2.37 -0.15
C ASP A 118 11.35 -1.77 -0.83
N LEU A 119 11.54 -0.58 -1.40
CA LEU A 119 10.49 0.21 -2.04
C LEU A 119 11.05 0.95 -3.27
N CYS A 120 10.26 0.99 -4.33
CA CYS A 120 10.41 2.00 -5.38
C CYS A 120 9.08 2.72 -5.62
N VAL A 121 9.16 4.02 -5.91
CA VAL A 121 8.03 4.83 -6.37
C VAL A 121 8.33 5.29 -7.79
N ALA A 122 7.38 5.10 -8.70
CA ALA A 122 7.43 5.63 -10.06
C ALA A 122 6.31 6.65 -10.24
N GLN A 123 6.64 7.83 -10.77
CA GLN A 123 5.67 8.91 -10.93
C GLN A 123 5.91 9.65 -12.25
N SER A 124 4.86 9.96 -13.00
CA SER A 124 4.97 10.89 -14.13
C SER A 124 5.05 12.33 -13.63
N THR A 125 5.77 13.20 -14.33
CA THR A 125 5.95 14.60 -13.91
C THR A 125 4.63 15.38 -13.87
N ASP A 126 3.68 15.00 -14.72
CA ASP A 126 2.33 15.60 -14.76
C ASP A 126 1.37 15.03 -13.71
N GLY A 127 1.82 14.09 -12.86
CA GLY A 127 1.01 13.46 -11.82
C GLY A 127 -0.06 12.49 -12.34
N SER A 128 -0.17 12.29 -13.66
CA SER A 128 -1.16 11.38 -14.27
C SER A 128 -0.90 9.89 -14.02
N ALA A 129 0.28 9.56 -13.49
CA ALA A 129 0.62 8.22 -13.05
C ALA A 129 1.46 8.25 -11.77
N GLN A 130 1.11 7.38 -10.83
CA GLN A 130 1.93 7.04 -9.68
C GLN A 130 1.78 5.55 -9.39
N ALA A 131 2.88 4.90 -9.01
CA ALA A 131 2.87 3.55 -8.45
C ALA A 131 3.88 3.45 -7.31
N ILE A 132 3.48 2.77 -6.25
CA ILE A 132 4.32 2.47 -5.08
C ILE A 132 4.52 0.97 -5.04
N MET A 133 5.77 0.53 -5.14
CA MET A 133 6.12 -0.86 -5.36
C MET A 133 7.01 -1.35 -4.24
N TYR A 134 6.43 -2.20 -3.39
CA TYR A 134 7.15 -2.91 -2.35
C TYR A 134 7.71 -4.22 -2.92
N PHE A 135 8.98 -4.50 -2.65
CA PHE A 135 9.67 -5.71 -3.15
C PHE A 135 9.59 -6.87 -2.17
N ASP A 136 9.18 -6.62 -0.92
CA ASP A 136 8.88 -7.63 0.09
C ASP A 136 7.49 -7.36 0.70
N ALA A 137 6.63 -8.38 0.73
CA ALA A 137 5.29 -8.30 1.30
C ALA A 137 5.31 -7.98 2.81
N LYS A 138 6.33 -8.42 3.55
CA LYS A 138 6.52 -8.09 4.96
C LYS A 138 6.81 -6.61 5.15
N VAL A 139 7.64 -6.03 4.28
CA VAL A 139 7.92 -4.59 4.28
C VAL A 139 6.65 -3.81 3.99
N LYS A 140 5.89 -4.20 2.97
CA LYS A 140 4.58 -3.59 2.69
C LYS A 140 3.67 -3.63 3.93
N THR A 141 3.51 -4.81 4.52
CA THR A 141 2.62 -5.03 5.67
C THR A 141 3.04 -4.18 6.87
N ALA A 142 4.34 -4.08 7.14
CA ALA A 142 4.86 -3.28 8.23
C ALA A 142 4.61 -1.78 8.02
N ILE A 143 4.81 -1.27 6.80
CA ILE A 143 4.56 0.14 6.45
C ILE A 143 3.08 0.47 6.51
N ASP A 144 2.22 -0.39 5.94
CA ASP A 144 0.76 -0.23 6.02
C ASP A 144 0.31 -0.18 7.51
N THR A 145 0.90 -1.04 8.36
CA THR A 145 0.61 -1.08 9.80
C THR A 145 1.07 0.18 10.52
N GLN A 146 2.26 0.69 10.18
CA GLN A 146 2.81 1.92 10.75
C GLN A 146 1.94 3.13 10.41
N GLN A 147 1.54 3.27 9.14
CA GLN A 147 0.68 4.35 8.67
C GLN A 147 -0.71 4.28 9.30
N ALA A 148 -1.29 3.08 9.38
CA ALA A 148 -2.54 2.89 10.12
C ALA A 148 -2.40 3.28 11.61
N SER A 149 -1.23 3.06 12.20
CA SER A 149 -0.99 3.45 13.60
C SER A 149 -0.87 4.96 13.76
N ALA A 150 -0.14 5.64 12.88
CA ALA A 150 -0.06 7.11 12.86
C ALA A 150 -1.43 7.77 12.60
N GLY A 151 -2.21 7.25 11.64
CA GLY A 151 -3.57 7.73 11.39
C GLY A 151 -4.50 7.53 12.59
N ARG A 152 -4.39 6.39 13.29
CA ARG A 152 -5.12 6.16 14.54
C ARG A 152 -4.71 7.15 15.63
N GLU A 153 -3.42 7.41 15.81
CA GLU A 153 -2.96 8.39 16.79
C GLU A 153 -3.55 9.79 16.53
N GLN A 154 -3.57 10.21 15.26
CA GLN A 154 -4.20 11.48 14.87
C GLN A 154 -5.71 11.49 15.12
N GLN A 155 -6.42 10.43 14.72
CA GLN A 155 -7.86 10.30 15.00
C GLN A 155 -8.16 10.25 16.50
N ALA A 156 -7.31 9.62 17.30
CA ALA A 156 -7.46 9.54 18.75
C ALA A 156 -7.23 10.89 19.44
N ALA A 157 -6.31 11.71 18.92
CA ALA A 157 -6.05 13.06 19.41
C ALA A 157 -7.22 14.02 19.13
N SER A 158 -7.96 13.77 18.05
CA SER A 158 -9.10 14.56 17.57
C SER A 158 -10.40 13.74 17.51
N ALA A 159 -10.66 12.97 18.57
CA ALA A 159 -11.71 11.95 18.59
C ALA A 159 -13.12 12.51 18.33
N GLU A 160 -13.47 13.65 18.91
CA GLU A 160 -14.77 14.31 18.71
C GLU A 160 -14.94 14.85 17.29
N GLU A 161 -13.89 15.44 16.72
CA GLU A 161 -13.92 15.90 15.32
C GLU A 161 -14.02 14.72 14.35
N ALA A 162 -13.28 13.64 14.61
CA ALA A 162 -13.34 12.42 13.80
C ALA A 162 -14.75 11.79 13.82
N LEU A 163 -15.39 11.71 15.00
CA LEU A 163 -16.76 11.23 15.13
C LEU A 163 -17.76 12.14 14.39
N THR A 164 -17.64 13.45 14.56
CA THR A 164 -18.53 14.42 13.92
C THR A 164 -18.42 14.35 12.40
N SER A 165 -17.18 14.25 11.89
CA SER A 165 -16.90 14.05 10.47
C SER A 165 -17.53 12.76 9.97
N ALA A 166 -17.26 11.63 10.62
CA ALA A 166 -17.81 10.33 10.26
C ALA A 166 -19.35 10.30 10.28
N ALA A 167 -19.97 10.98 11.25
CA ALA A 167 -21.41 11.13 11.33
C ALA A 167 -21.99 11.91 10.14
N GLY A 168 -21.37 13.05 9.78
CA GLY A 168 -21.77 13.82 8.59
C GLY A 168 -21.66 13.00 7.30
N MET A 169 -20.63 12.16 7.19
CA MET A 169 -20.43 11.26 6.06
C MET A 169 -21.46 10.13 6.02
N ALA A 170 -21.85 9.61 7.18
CA ALA A 170 -22.93 8.63 7.27
C ALA A 170 -24.28 9.21 6.81
N VAL A 171 -24.56 10.48 7.14
CA VAL A 171 -25.75 11.19 6.63
C VAL A 171 -25.68 11.34 5.11
N ALA A 172 -24.51 11.70 4.57
CA ALA A 172 -24.32 11.80 3.11
C ALA A 172 -24.50 10.45 2.39
N ALA A 173 -24.34 9.33 3.09
CA ALA A 173 -24.56 7.99 2.57
C ALA A 173 -26.03 7.51 2.69
N VAL A 174 -26.93 8.30 3.30
CA VAL A 174 -28.35 7.96 3.39
C VAL A 174 -28.96 7.90 1.99
N ALA A 175 -29.59 6.78 1.68
CA ALA A 175 -30.31 6.55 0.44
C ALA A 175 -31.69 5.96 0.73
N GLU A 176 -32.69 6.35 -0.04
CA GLU A 176 -34.09 5.88 0.16
C GLU A 176 -34.58 6.08 1.60
N ASP A 177 -34.19 7.21 2.20
CA ASP A 177 -34.48 7.57 3.59
C ASP A 177 -33.93 6.59 4.63
N LYS A 178 -32.89 5.82 4.31
CA LYS A 178 -32.25 4.85 5.21
C LYS A 178 -30.74 5.00 5.25
N PHE A 179 -30.16 4.78 6.44
CA PHE A 179 -28.73 4.54 6.53
C PHE A 179 -28.37 3.21 5.84
N PRO A 180 -27.21 3.14 5.19
CA PRO A 180 -26.70 1.89 4.62
C PRO A 180 -26.35 0.89 5.73
N ALA A 181 -26.17 -0.37 5.35
CA ALA A 181 -25.73 -1.40 6.29
C ALA A 181 -24.35 -1.04 6.86
N ALA A 182 -24.06 -1.46 8.10
CA ALA A 182 -22.83 -1.09 8.79
C ALA A 182 -21.55 -1.46 7.99
N ALA A 183 -21.56 -2.59 7.28
CA ALA A 183 -20.43 -2.99 6.44
C ALA A 183 -20.19 -2.03 5.26
N GLU A 184 -21.25 -1.57 4.61
CA GLU A 184 -21.19 -0.58 3.54
C GLU A 184 -20.73 0.78 4.09
N LEU A 185 -21.21 1.16 5.27
CA LEU A 185 -20.80 2.40 5.92
C LEU A 185 -19.32 2.37 6.31
N VAL A 186 -18.82 1.28 6.90
CA VAL A 186 -17.39 1.12 7.19
C VAL A 186 -16.58 1.27 5.91
N SER A 187 -16.99 0.62 4.81
CA SER A 187 -16.32 0.76 3.52
C SER A 187 -16.32 2.20 3.02
N ALA A 188 -17.43 2.92 3.17
CA ALA A 188 -17.54 4.32 2.74
C ALA A 188 -16.64 5.25 3.58
N LEU A 189 -16.58 5.06 4.89
CA LEU A 189 -15.70 5.83 5.79
C LEU A 189 -14.22 5.56 5.46
N THR A 190 -13.85 4.31 5.24
CA THR A 190 -12.47 3.95 4.88
C THR A 190 -12.07 4.48 3.50
N ALA A 191 -12.98 4.49 2.53
CA ALA A 191 -12.73 5.08 1.21
C ALA A 191 -12.41 6.59 1.29
N GLN A 192 -12.74 7.24 2.40
CA GLN A 192 -12.53 8.66 2.63
C GLN A 192 -11.35 8.93 3.57
N GLY A 193 -10.53 7.91 3.84
CA GLY A 193 -9.30 8.01 4.62
C GLY A 193 -9.47 7.84 6.13
N LEU A 194 -10.67 7.50 6.62
CA LEU A 194 -10.89 7.20 8.04
C LEU A 194 -10.57 5.73 8.36
N ILE A 195 -9.90 5.49 9.49
CA ILE A 195 -9.67 4.14 9.98
C ILE A 195 -10.92 3.70 10.75
N ALA A 196 -11.71 2.84 10.10
CA ALA A 196 -13.02 2.41 10.58
C ALA A 196 -13.19 0.88 10.62
N LYS A 197 -13.99 0.38 11.58
CA LYS A 197 -14.36 -1.02 11.77
C LYS A 197 -15.82 -1.15 12.20
N ALA A 198 -16.33 -2.37 12.22
CA ALA A 198 -17.60 -2.70 12.87
C ALA A 198 -17.34 -3.27 14.27
N ALA A 199 -18.23 -2.96 15.22
CA ALA A 199 -18.26 -3.57 16.54
C ALA A 199 -19.72 -3.88 16.92
N ALA A 200 -19.95 -4.89 17.76
CA ALA A 200 -21.30 -5.20 18.22
C ALA A 200 -21.87 -4.10 19.12
N ASP A 201 -21.04 -3.59 20.04
CA ASP A 201 -21.38 -2.64 21.09
C ASP A 201 -20.14 -1.83 21.52
N GLU A 202 -20.33 -0.89 22.45
CA GLU A 202 -19.24 -0.06 23.01
C GLU A 202 -18.15 -0.90 23.71
N ALA A 203 -18.48 -2.05 24.30
CA ALA A 203 -17.51 -2.87 25.03
C ALA A 203 -16.49 -3.54 24.09
N ALA A 204 -16.84 -3.72 22.81
CA ALA A 204 -15.94 -4.20 21.77
C ALA A 204 -14.99 -3.11 21.20
N VAL A 205 -15.17 -1.85 21.58
CA VAL A 205 -14.33 -0.72 21.15
C VAL A 205 -13.01 -0.74 21.92
N SER A 206 -12.00 -1.35 21.31
CA SER A 206 -10.72 -1.64 21.99
C SER A 206 -9.53 -0.89 21.39
N GLU A 207 -9.54 -0.60 20.08
CA GLU A 207 -8.43 0.05 19.38
C GLU A 207 -8.56 1.58 19.47
N THR A 208 -7.62 2.20 20.17
CA THR A 208 -7.46 3.66 20.19
C THR A 208 -7.39 4.24 18.78
N GLY A 209 -8.14 5.30 18.52
CA GLY A 209 -8.14 6.00 17.24
C GLY A 209 -8.90 5.33 16.10
N THR A 210 -9.46 4.14 16.33
CA THR A 210 -10.28 3.46 15.33
C THR A 210 -11.74 3.85 15.53
N LEU A 211 -12.39 4.33 14.46
CA LEU A 211 -13.83 4.54 14.44
C LEU A 211 -14.54 3.19 14.34
N TYR A 212 -15.58 2.99 15.13
CA TYR A 212 -16.40 1.79 15.10
C TYR A 212 -17.83 2.18 14.74
N VAL A 213 -18.41 1.49 13.75
CA VAL A 213 -19.86 1.46 13.55
C VAL A 213 -20.44 0.40 14.47
N LEU A 214 -21.25 0.81 15.44
CA LEU A 214 -21.85 -0.11 16.41
C LEU A 214 -23.07 -0.80 15.79
N THR A 215 -22.89 -2.04 15.36
CA THR A 215 -23.90 -2.80 14.59
C THR A 215 -25.12 -3.15 15.42
N GLY A 216 -24.99 -3.29 16.75
CA GLY A 216 -26.12 -3.56 17.65
C GLY A 216 -27.05 -2.36 17.86
N GLU A 217 -26.58 -1.15 17.55
CA GLU A 217 -27.32 0.10 17.81
C GLU A 217 -27.61 0.91 16.54
N THR A 218 -26.89 0.62 15.46
CA THR A 218 -27.13 1.17 14.11
C THR A 218 -28.36 0.52 13.49
N THR A 219 -29.27 1.35 13.00
CA THR A 219 -30.51 0.96 12.32
C THR A 219 -30.65 1.73 11.01
N ASP A 220 -31.76 1.55 10.30
CA ASP A 220 -32.08 2.34 9.11
C ASP A 220 -32.37 3.82 9.41
N THR A 221 -32.66 4.18 10.66
CA THR A 221 -33.02 5.56 11.05
C THR A 221 -31.94 6.30 11.85
N GLN A 222 -30.93 5.57 12.33
CA GLN A 222 -29.80 6.13 13.06
C GLN A 222 -28.55 5.29 12.86
N VAL A 223 -27.39 5.94 12.90
CA VAL A 223 -26.11 5.26 13.09
C VAL A 223 -25.54 5.63 14.45
N VAL A 224 -24.92 4.65 15.09
CA VAL A 224 -24.14 4.87 16.30
C VAL A 224 -22.69 4.56 15.99
N LEU A 225 -21.84 5.56 16.17
CA LEU A 225 -20.41 5.50 15.97
C LEU A 225 -19.71 5.58 17.32
N ALA A 226 -18.55 4.95 17.44
CA ALA A 226 -17.72 5.03 18.64
C ALA A 226 -16.25 5.20 18.27
N ILE A 227 -15.48 5.85 19.11
CA ILE A 227 -14.02 5.90 19.00
C ILE A 227 -13.42 5.89 20.39
N LYS A 228 -12.33 5.15 20.57
CA LYS A 228 -11.52 5.28 21.78
C LYS A 228 -10.50 6.39 21.59
N GLY A 229 -10.63 7.47 22.36
CA GLY A 229 -9.73 8.62 22.32
C GLY A 229 -8.35 8.34 22.91
N SER A 230 -7.45 9.31 22.81
CA SER A 230 -6.09 9.23 23.37
C SER A 230 -6.05 9.14 24.90
N ASP A 231 -7.11 9.59 25.58
CA ASP A 231 -7.31 9.47 27.03
C ASP A 231 -7.87 8.10 27.46
N ASN A 232 -7.94 7.13 26.53
CA ASN A 232 -8.52 5.81 26.69
C ASN A 232 -10.03 5.77 26.97
N LYS A 233 -10.76 6.88 26.82
CA LYS A 233 -12.22 6.87 26.92
C LYS A 233 -12.85 6.54 25.59
N VAL A 234 -13.95 5.80 25.64
CA VAL A 234 -14.81 5.57 24.49
C VAL A 234 -15.78 6.74 24.40
N ILE A 235 -15.77 7.44 23.28
CA ILE A 235 -16.70 8.49 22.94
C ILE A 235 -17.64 7.92 21.88
N THR A 236 -18.94 8.18 22.00
CA THR A 236 -19.92 7.77 21.01
C THR A 236 -20.63 8.95 20.36
N ALA A 237 -21.06 8.75 19.13
CA ALA A 237 -21.86 9.69 18.38
C ALA A 237 -23.09 8.97 17.82
N THR A 238 -24.28 9.41 18.23
CA THR A 238 -25.52 8.99 17.60
C THR A 238 -25.94 10.01 16.56
N GLN A 239 -26.02 9.59 15.30
CA GLN A 239 -26.45 10.41 14.20
C GLN A 239 -27.79 9.90 13.66
N LYS A 240 -28.80 10.77 13.69
CA LYS A 240 -30.08 10.52 13.00
C LYS A 240 -29.98 10.98 11.56
N ARG A 241 -30.96 10.65 10.73
CA ARG A 241 -31.00 11.08 9.31
C ARG A 241 -30.92 12.60 9.11
N THR A 242 -31.24 13.39 10.14
CA THR A 242 -31.20 14.85 10.13
C THR A 242 -30.67 15.40 11.46
N GLY A 243 -30.12 16.61 11.42
CA GLY A 243 -29.61 17.32 12.60
C GLY A 243 -28.18 16.92 12.95
N ASP A 244 -27.64 17.54 13.99
CA ASP A 244 -26.27 17.34 14.43
C ASP A 244 -26.09 16.02 15.20
N PRO A 245 -24.90 15.40 15.14
CA PRO A 245 -24.62 14.20 15.91
C PRO A 245 -24.68 14.49 17.41
N LYS A 246 -25.30 13.57 18.16
CA LYS A 246 -25.30 13.60 19.62
C LYS A 246 -24.09 12.88 20.15
N ILE A 247 -23.15 13.63 20.73
CA ILE A 247 -21.93 13.08 21.32
C ILE A 247 -22.15 12.70 22.79
N ALA A 248 -21.71 11.51 23.19
CA ALA A 248 -21.64 11.03 24.57
C ALA A 248 -20.20 10.61 24.90
N LYS A 249 -19.77 10.81 26.16
CA LYS A 249 -18.38 10.62 26.64
C LYS A 249 -18.34 9.76 27.89
#